data_AF-A0ABD6E485-F1
#
_entry.id   AF-A0ABD6E485-F1
#
_cell.length_a   1.000
_cell.length_b   1.000
_cell.length_c   1.000
_cell.angle_alpha   90.00
_cell.angle_beta   90.00
_cell.angle_gamma   90.00
#
_symmetry.space_group_name_H-M   'P 1'
#
loop_
_entity.id
_entity.type
_entity.pdbx_description
1 polymer ?
#
loop_
_entity_poly.entity_id
_entity_poly.type
_entity_poly.pdbx_seq_one_letter_code
_entity_poly.pdbx_strand_id
1 'polypeptide(L)' 'MPGRPCPICERSMAHRHCKYVCPEHGVIYDCSDTFW' A
#
# COMPACT_ATOMS: atom_id res chain seq x y z
N MET A 1 0.67 13.07 -12.07
CA MET A 1 1.87 12.51 -11.43
C MET A 1 1.51 11.12 -10.91
N PRO A 2 2.20 10.06 -11.34
CA PRO A 2 1.71 8.68 -11.25
C PRO A 2 1.51 8.23 -9.81
N GLY A 3 0.36 7.61 -9.53
CA GLY A 3 0.13 6.89 -8.29
C GLY A 3 1.24 5.87 -8.11
N ARG A 4 1.93 5.95 -6.97
CA ARG A 4 3.12 5.16 -6.64
C ARG A 4 2.79 3.67 -6.81
N PRO A 5 3.44 2.95 -7.73
CA PRO A 5 3.31 1.50 -7.81
C PRO A 5 3.94 0.85 -6.57
N CYS A 6 3.62 -0.42 -6.33
CA CYS A 6 4.19 -1.17 -5.22
C CYS A 6 5.73 -1.16 -5.27
N PRO A 7 6.45 -0.76 -4.20
CA PRO A 7 7.91 -0.78 -4.19
C PRO A 7 8.50 -2.20 -4.22
N ILE A 8 7.69 -3.24 -3.98
CA ILE A 8 8.15 -4.64 -3.93
C ILE A 8 7.99 -5.34 -5.29
N CYS A 9 6.89 -5.06 -6.00
CA CYS A 9 6.55 -5.78 -7.24
C CYS A 9 6.01 -4.88 -8.35
N GLU A 10 6.10 -3.56 -8.19
CA GLU A 10 5.74 -2.55 -9.19
C GLU A 10 4.27 -2.59 -9.67
N ARG A 11 3.44 -3.39 -8.99
CA ARG A 11 2.01 -3.51 -9.28
C ARG A 11 1.22 -2.29 -8.82
N SER A 12 0.09 -2.07 -9.51
CA SER A 12 -0.95 -1.14 -9.07
C SER A 12 -1.46 -1.53 -7.69
N MET A 13 -1.24 -0.65 -6.71
CA MET A 13 -1.71 -0.85 -5.35
C MET A 13 -3.12 -0.28 -5.19
N ALA A 14 -3.93 -0.95 -4.38
CA ALA A 14 -5.20 -0.41 -3.94
C ALA A 14 -4.95 0.57 -2.78
N HIS A 15 -5.30 1.84 -2.97
CA HIS A 15 -5.38 2.80 -1.88
C HIS A 15 -6.75 2.68 -1.21
N ARG A 16 -6.80 2.20 0.04
CA ARG A 16 -8.04 2.00 0.78
C ARG A 16 -8.02 2.85 2.04
N HIS A 17 -8.72 3.99 2.01
CA HIS A 17 -8.72 5.03 3.05
C HIS A 17 -7.38 5.72 3.24
N CYS A 18 -6.53 5.16 4.11
CA CYS A 18 -5.22 5.68 4.48
C CYS A 18 -4.13 4.61 4.39
N LYS A 19 -4.46 3.44 3.84
CA LYS A 19 -3.52 2.34 3.62
C LYS A 19 -3.34 2.04 2.15
N TYR A 20 -2.11 1.73 1.77
CA TYR A 20 -1.75 1.21 0.46
C TYR A 20 -1.57 -0.30 0.55
N VAL A 21 -2.42 -1.02 -0.18
CA VAL A 21 -2.45 -2.48 -0.19
C VAL A 21 -2.05 -2.99 -1.56
N CYS A 22 -0.99 -3.78 -1.61
CA CYS A 22 -0.61 -4.56 -2.78
C CYS A 22 -1.40 -5.89 -2.77
N PRO A 23 -2.02 -6.31 -3.89
CA PRO A 23 -2.73 -7.58 -3.96
C PRO A 23 -1.84 -8.81 -3.76
N GLU A 24 -0.55 -8.72 -4.04
CA GLU A 24 0.40 -9.84 -3.89
C GLU A 24 1.10 -9.86 -2.53
N HIS A 25 1.34 -8.69 -1.93
CA HIS A 25 2.15 -8.56 -0.71
C HIS A 25 1.33 -8.16 0.53
N GLY A 26 0.05 -7.82 0.35
CA GLY A 26 -0.79 -7.28 1.41
C GLY A 26 -0.53 -5.80 1.67
N VAL A 27 -0.59 -5.39 2.92
CA VAL A 27 -0.50 -3.98 3.32
C VAL A 27 0.97 -3.52 3.27
N ILE A 28 1.27 -2.50 2.48
CA ILE A 28 2.62 -1.94 2.33
C ILE A 28 2.79 -0.65 3.12
N TYR A 29 1.75 0.19 3.14
CA TYR A 29 1.70 1.37 3.97
C TYR A 29 0.36 1.37 4.69
N ASP A 30 0.35 1.57 5.99
CA ASP A 30 -0.86 1.66 6.78
C ASP A 30 -0.74 2.85 7.72
N CYS A 31 -1.76 3.70 7.76
CA CYS A 31 -1.81 4.82 8.70
C CYS A 31 -2.53 4.44 10.01
N SER A 32 -3.04 3.21 10.12
CA SER A 32 -3.72 2.64 11.28
C SER A 32 -2.85 1.70 12.11
N ASP A 33 -1.65 1.36 11.62
CA ASP A 33 -0.66 0.55 12.32
C ASP A 33 0.09 1.39 13.36
N THR A 34 -0.65 1.88 14.34
CA THR A 34 -0.08 2.32 15.60
C THR A 34 0.13 1.08 16.47
N PHE A 35 1.23 0.34 16.24
CA PHE A 35 1.70 -0.65 17.23
C PHE A 35 2.14 0.11 18.50
N TRP A 36 1.21 0.26 19.45
CA TRP A 36 1.46 0.51 20.88
C TRP A 36 1.14 -0.77 21.65
#